data_AF-A0A5C8LA27-F1
#
_entry.id   AF-A0A5C8LA27-F1
#
_cell.length_a   1.000
_cell.length_b   1.000
_cell.length_c   1.000
_cell.angle_alpha   90.00
_cell.angle_beta   90.00
_cell.angle_gamma   90.00
#
_symmetry.space_group_name_H-M   'P 1'
#
loop_
_entity.id
_entity.type
_entity.pdbx_description
1 polymer ?
#
loop_
_entity_poly.entity_id
_entity_poly.type
_entity_poly.pdbx_seq_one_letter_code
_entity_poly.pdbx_strand_id
1 'polypeptide(L)'
;MKNLKINYKIVLIILCLTLINCKNKKFDDLGSYDIIFPSEVKYNDKQFGKINIDFPFDTISLNQKDRRYTFLYLGVFRRQKKMSLVELKKQQLDTFVMLNENIIPFEIYFNKKGKLKLDGYISDQVILDSFYPNGDSRIITHEVRIIKDIEVIE
;
A
#
# COMPACT_ATOMS: atom_id res chain seq x y z
N MET A 1 -39.59 -43.28 22.61
CA MET A 1 -38.70 -42.50 21.71
C MET A 1 -39.42 -41.19 21.35
N LYS A 2 -38.97 -40.04 21.87
CA LYS A 2 -39.60 -38.73 21.58
C LYS A 2 -39.03 -38.17 20.29
N ASN A 3 -39.89 -37.98 19.28
CA ASN A 3 -39.56 -37.34 18.02
C ASN A 3 -39.24 -35.86 18.24
N LEU A 4 -37.99 -35.48 17.95
CA LEU A 4 -37.54 -34.09 18.01
C LEU A 4 -38.08 -33.35 16.77
N LYS A 5 -39.16 -32.58 16.91
CA LYS A 5 -39.64 -31.67 15.86
C LYS A 5 -38.66 -30.50 15.74
N ILE A 6 -37.72 -30.62 14.81
CA ILE A 6 -36.80 -29.53 14.46
C ILE A 6 -37.63 -28.42 13.79
N ASN A 7 -37.68 -27.26 14.43
CA ASN A 7 -38.40 -26.10 13.94
C ASN A 7 -37.57 -25.45 12.82
N TYR A 8 -38.00 -25.62 11.58
CA TYR A 8 -37.33 -25.15 10.37
C TYR A 8 -37.04 -23.64 10.38
N LYS A 9 -37.85 -22.83 11.13
CA LYS A 9 -37.58 -21.41 11.33
C LYS A 9 -36.28 -21.16 12.13
N ILE A 10 -35.96 -22.01 13.09
CA ILE A 10 -34.74 -21.90 13.90
C ILE A 10 -33.51 -22.28 13.06
N VAL A 11 -33.62 -23.32 12.23
CA VAL A 11 -32.54 -23.72 11.31
C VAL A 11 -32.23 -22.61 10.30
N LEU A 12 -33.25 -21.94 9.77
CA LEU A 12 -33.08 -20.84 8.82
C LEU A 12 -32.41 -19.61 9.45
N ILE A 13 -32.72 -19.30 10.72
CA ILE A 13 -32.09 -18.19 11.47
C ILE A 13 -30.62 -18.49 11.74
N ILE A 14 -30.27 -19.73 12.12
CA ILE A 14 -28.88 -20.14 12.31
C ILE A 14 -28.10 -20.06 10.98
N LEU A 15 -28.71 -20.47 9.86
CA LEU A 15 -28.09 -20.38 8.53
C LEU A 15 -27.83 -18.92 8.12
N CYS A 16 -28.81 -18.03 8.33
CA CYS A 16 -28.65 -16.59 8.06
C CYS A 16 -27.59 -15.93 8.96
N LEU A 17 -27.48 -16.34 10.23
CA LEU A 17 -26.45 -15.82 11.14
C LEU A 17 -25.03 -16.27 10.72
N THR A 18 -24.87 -17.48 10.18
CA THR A 18 -23.57 -17.93 9.66
C THR A 18 -23.16 -17.21 8.37
N LEU A 19 -24.13 -16.75 7.56
CA LEU A 19 -23.86 -16.02 6.31
C LEU A 19 -23.48 -14.55 6.54
N ILE A 20 -23.90 -13.94 7.64
CA ILE A 20 -23.56 -12.54 7.97
C ILE A 20 -22.12 -12.40 8.50
N ASN A 21 -21.48 -13.49 8.92
CA ASN A 21 -20.13 -13.42 9.49
C ASN A 21 -18.98 -13.56 8.47
N CYS A 22 -19.28 -13.64 7.18
CA CYS A 22 -18.27 -13.37 6.14
C CYS A 22 -18.13 -11.86 5.94
N LYS A 23 -17.67 -11.16 6.98
CA LYS A 23 -16.92 -9.92 6.75
C LYS A 23 -15.71 -10.33 5.93
N ASN A 24 -15.70 -9.93 4.66
CA ASN A 24 -14.50 -9.95 3.83
C ASN A 24 -13.35 -9.37 4.65
N LYS A 25 -12.51 -10.23 5.22
CA LYS A 25 -11.15 -9.86 5.55
C LYS A 25 -10.54 -9.51 4.21
N LYS A 26 -10.56 -8.22 3.88
CA LYS A 26 -9.66 -7.73 2.85
C LYS A 26 -8.27 -8.20 3.26
N PHE A 27 -7.57 -8.75 2.29
CA PHE A 27 -6.15 -9.05 2.37
C PHE A 27 -5.41 -7.74 2.71
N ASP A 28 -5.33 -7.40 3.99
CA ASP A 28 -4.59 -6.25 4.54
C ASP A 28 -3.36 -6.76 5.32
N ASP A 29 -2.82 -7.93 4.96
CA ASP A 29 -1.64 -8.55 5.60
C ASP A 29 -0.37 -8.30 4.77
N LEU A 30 -0.26 -7.10 4.21
CA LEU A 30 0.73 -6.70 3.20
C LEU A 30 1.49 -5.46 3.66
N GLY A 31 2.32 -5.64 4.69
CA GLY A 31 3.21 -4.62 5.23
C GLY A 31 2.51 -3.48 5.97
N SER A 32 3.19 -2.95 6.98
CA SER A 32 2.76 -1.76 7.73
C SER A 32 3.51 -0.55 7.18
N TYR A 33 2.87 0.62 7.11
CA TYR A 33 3.57 1.86 6.77
C TYR A 33 3.07 3.03 7.61
N ASP A 34 3.97 3.95 7.91
CA ASP A 34 3.65 5.21 8.57
C ASP A 34 4.25 6.40 7.81
N ILE A 35 3.40 7.36 7.45
CA ILE A 35 3.79 8.56 6.71
C ILE A 35 3.99 9.70 7.69
N ILE A 36 5.25 9.97 8.01
CA ILE A 36 5.67 11.08 8.86
C ILE A 36 5.79 12.31 7.96
N PHE A 37 4.69 13.07 7.94
CA PHE A 37 4.53 14.29 7.16
C PHE A 37 3.45 15.16 7.82
N PRO A 38 3.60 16.50 7.86
CA PRO A 38 2.58 17.37 8.45
C PRO A 38 1.27 17.33 7.65
N SER A 39 0.14 17.49 8.33
CA SER A 39 -1.18 17.57 7.68
C SER A 39 -1.44 18.93 7.04
N GLU A 40 -0.71 19.97 7.47
CA GLU A 40 -0.80 21.34 6.96
C GLU A 40 0.58 21.77 6.45
N VAL A 41 0.62 22.37 5.26
CA VAL A 41 1.87 22.80 4.60
C VAL A 41 1.69 24.14 3.90
N LYS A 42 2.79 24.87 3.69
CA LYS A 42 2.77 26.17 3.01
C LYS A 42 2.75 26.06 1.49
N TYR A 43 2.00 26.96 0.87
CA TYR A 43 1.94 27.14 -0.56
C TYR A 43 3.27 27.65 -1.11
N ASN A 44 3.67 27.14 -2.28
CA ASN A 44 4.94 27.43 -2.94
C ASN A 44 6.16 27.14 -2.06
N ASP A 45 6.05 26.13 -1.19
CA ASP A 45 7.16 25.67 -0.37
C ASP A 45 7.48 24.20 -0.66
N LYS A 46 8.75 23.85 -0.45
CA LYS A 46 9.24 22.47 -0.49
C LYS A 46 9.13 21.87 0.90
N GLN A 47 8.52 20.71 1.00
CA GLN A 47 8.32 20.03 2.26
C GLN A 47 8.99 18.67 2.25
N PHE A 48 9.63 18.34 3.36
CA PHE A 48 10.31 17.07 3.54
C PHE A 48 9.46 16.12 4.38
N GLY A 49 9.41 14.88 3.94
CA GLY A 49 8.72 13.79 4.63
C GLY A 49 9.54 12.52 4.63
N LYS A 50 9.05 11.55 5.39
CA LYS A 50 9.54 10.19 5.32
C LYS A 50 8.42 9.19 5.51
N ILE A 51 8.61 8.02 4.94
CA ILE A 51 7.75 6.86 5.16
C ILE A 51 8.58 5.80 5.86
N ASN A 52 8.11 5.36 7.02
CA ASN A 52 8.60 4.15 7.68
C ASN A 52 7.80 2.96 7.14
N ILE A 53 8.47 1.87 6.81
CA ILE A 53 7.84 0.70 6.21
C ILE A 53 8.30 -0.56 6.94
N ASP A 54 7.35 -1.43 7.25
CA ASP A 54 7.59 -2.82 7.65
C ASP A 54 7.17 -3.72 6.49
N PHE A 55 8.13 -4.39 5.85
CA PHE A 55 7.84 -5.14 4.64
C PHE A 55 7.39 -6.58 4.91
N PRO A 56 6.48 -7.12 4.08
CA PRO A 56 6.13 -8.53 4.15
C PRO A 56 7.26 -9.45 3.64
N PHE A 57 8.18 -8.94 2.82
CA PHE A 57 9.26 -9.72 2.20
C PHE A 57 10.56 -9.79 2.99
N ASP A 58 10.58 -9.31 4.23
CA ASP A 58 11.72 -9.49 5.13
C ASP A 58 11.97 -10.99 5.45
N THR A 59 11.02 -11.86 5.09
CA THR A 59 11.14 -13.32 5.18
C THR A 59 11.86 -13.99 4.00
N ILE A 60 12.08 -13.28 2.88
CA ILE A 60 12.81 -13.84 1.73
C ILE A 60 14.30 -13.78 2.03
N SER A 61 14.92 -14.94 2.26
CA SER A 61 16.37 -15.05 2.40
C SER A 61 17.05 -14.79 1.05
N LEU A 62 17.76 -13.67 0.96
CA LEU A 62 18.51 -13.28 -0.24
C LEU A 62 19.90 -13.91 -0.23
N ASN A 63 20.33 -14.46 -1.36
CA ASN A 63 21.70 -14.88 -1.57
C ASN A 63 22.58 -13.71 -2.03
N GLN A 64 23.90 -13.90 -2.09
CA GLN A 64 24.86 -12.87 -2.52
C GLN A 64 24.59 -12.24 -3.90
N LYS A 65 23.86 -12.93 -4.78
CA LYS A 65 23.56 -12.46 -6.15
C LYS A 65 22.19 -11.81 -6.27
N ASP A 66 21.31 -12.06 -5.31
CA ASP A 66 19.94 -11.54 -5.34
C ASP A 66 19.95 -10.05 -5.02
N ARG A 67 18.98 -9.31 -5.58
CA ARG A 67 18.87 -7.87 -5.37
C ARG A 67 17.46 -7.52 -4.93
N ARG A 68 17.36 -6.55 -4.01
CA ARG A 68 16.09 -5.96 -3.60
C ARG A 68 16.11 -4.47 -3.88
N TYR A 69 15.04 -3.97 -4.47
CA TYR A 69 14.85 -2.56 -4.75
C TYR A 69 13.48 -2.12 -4.25
N THR A 70 13.47 -0.98 -3.56
CA THR A 70 12.26 -0.40 -3.04
C THR A 70 12.13 1.03 -3.54
N PHE A 71 11.02 1.30 -4.21
CA PHE A 71 10.69 2.58 -4.80
C PHE A 71 9.39 3.13 -4.23
N LEU A 72 9.35 4.44 -4.02
CA LEU A 72 8.13 5.19 -3.75
C LEU A 72 7.77 6.01 -4.98
N TYR A 73 6.56 5.85 -5.47
CA TYR A 73 5.95 6.69 -6.49
C TYR A 73 4.89 7.57 -5.84
N LEU A 74 5.07 8.89 -5.86
CA LEU A 74 4.20 9.80 -5.11
C LEU A 74 3.84 11.04 -5.94
N GLY A 75 2.61 11.52 -5.74
CA GLY A 75 2.12 12.75 -6.37
C GLY A 75 1.09 13.47 -5.51
N VAL A 76 0.80 14.72 -5.89
CA VAL A 76 -0.16 15.59 -5.22
C VAL A 76 -1.39 15.79 -6.10
N PHE A 77 -2.54 15.35 -5.61
CA PHE A 77 -3.80 15.39 -6.36
C PHE A 77 -4.89 16.14 -5.58
N ARG A 78 -5.82 16.76 -6.32
CA ARG A 78 -7.06 17.25 -5.70
C ARG A 78 -7.86 16.05 -5.22
N ARG A 79 -8.66 16.24 -4.16
CA ARG A 79 -9.51 15.23 -3.48
C ARG A 79 -10.63 14.59 -4.34
N GLN A 80 -10.50 14.60 -5.67
CA GLN A 80 -11.47 14.04 -6.61
C GLN A 80 -11.47 12.50 -6.58
N LYS A 81 -12.36 11.89 -7.38
CA LYS A 81 -12.64 10.45 -7.47
C LYS A 81 -11.40 9.59 -7.23
N LYS A 82 -11.51 8.62 -6.31
CA LYS A 82 -10.43 7.68 -5.95
C LYS A 82 -9.92 6.97 -7.21
N MET A 83 -8.73 7.36 -7.65
CA MET A 83 -8.02 6.72 -8.75
C MET A 83 -7.66 5.27 -8.37
N SER A 84 -7.77 4.33 -9.29
CA SER A 84 -7.26 2.96 -9.11
C SER A 84 -5.73 2.93 -9.15
N LEU A 85 -5.10 1.87 -8.62
CA LEU A 85 -3.64 1.73 -8.69
C LEU A 85 -3.14 1.73 -10.16
N VAL A 86 -3.90 1.11 -11.06
CA VAL A 86 -3.59 1.06 -12.51
C VAL A 86 -3.61 2.46 -13.13
N GLU A 87 -4.58 3.28 -12.78
CA GLU A 87 -4.66 4.67 -13.26
C GLU A 87 -3.55 5.55 -12.63
N LEU A 88 -3.19 5.29 -11.36
CA LEU A 88 -2.13 6.00 -10.64
C LEU A 88 -0.77 5.77 -11.30
N LYS A 89 -0.49 4.53 -11.70
CA LYS A 89 0.72 4.16 -12.46
C LYS A 89 0.85 4.85 -13.83
N LYS A 90 -0.26 5.33 -14.39
CA LYS A 90 -0.27 6.07 -15.66
C LYS A 90 0.01 7.56 -15.45
N GLN A 91 0.04 8.04 -14.20
CA GLN A 91 0.40 9.41 -13.89
C GLN A 91 1.91 9.59 -13.88
N GLN A 92 2.36 10.81 -14.15
CA GLN A 92 3.73 11.20 -13.86
C GLN A 92 3.85 11.40 -12.35
N LEU A 93 4.58 10.51 -11.69
CA LEU A 93 4.82 10.52 -10.25
C LEU A 93 6.30 10.72 -9.97
N ASP A 94 6.60 11.43 -8.89
CA ASP A 94 7.96 11.53 -8.41
C ASP A 94 8.39 10.18 -7.85
N THR A 95 9.63 9.78 -8.14
CA THR A 95 10.19 8.49 -7.70
C THR A 95 11.27 8.72 -6.66
N PHE A 96 11.14 8.07 -5.52
CA PHE A 96 12.10 8.11 -4.42
C PHE A 96 12.61 6.70 -4.13
N VAL A 97 13.85 6.62 -3.65
CA VAL A 97 14.53 5.36 -3.37
C VAL A 97 14.77 5.24 -1.87
N MET A 98 14.65 4.03 -1.36
CA MET A 98 14.96 3.70 0.02
C MET A 98 16.46 3.90 0.31
N LEU A 99 16.78 4.59 1.41
CA LEU A 99 18.19 4.84 1.80
C LEU A 99 18.74 3.74 2.72
N ASN A 100 17.88 3.14 3.51
CA ASN A 100 18.16 2.11 4.51
C ASN A 100 16.90 1.29 4.74
N GLU A 101 17.03 0.12 5.37
CA GLU A 101 16.09 -1.01 5.27
C GLU A 101 14.59 -0.64 5.37
N ASN A 102 14.22 0.38 6.16
CA ASN A 102 12.82 0.67 6.47
C ASN A 102 12.39 2.13 6.22
N ILE A 103 13.24 2.97 5.61
CA ILE A 103 12.96 4.42 5.50
C ILE A 103 13.10 4.92 4.04
N ILE A 104 12.02 5.52 3.54
CA ILE A 104 12.03 6.27 2.28
C ILE A 104 11.82 7.76 2.55
N PRO A 105 12.85 8.62 2.40
CA PRO A 105 12.66 10.06 2.44
C PRO A 105 12.03 10.56 1.13
N PHE A 106 11.25 11.64 1.22
CA PHE A 106 10.71 12.32 0.04
C PHE A 106 10.68 13.84 0.24
N GLU A 107 10.78 14.57 -0.87
CA GLU A 107 10.62 16.02 -0.94
C GLU A 107 9.51 16.31 -1.96
N ILE A 108 8.51 17.12 -1.58
CA ILE A 108 7.40 17.48 -2.48
C ILE A 108 7.17 18.98 -2.45
N TYR A 109 6.91 19.54 -3.64
CA TYR A 109 6.58 20.94 -3.83
C TYR A 109 5.07 21.15 -4.01
N PHE A 110 4.48 22.07 -3.24
CA PHE A 110 3.04 22.33 -3.27
C PHE A 110 2.72 23.62 -4.02
N ASN A 111 2.35 23.50 -5.29
CA ASN A 111 2.00 24.63 -6.16
C ASN A 111 0.49 24.91 -6.27
N LYS A 112 -0.34 24.27 -5.42
CA LYS A 112 -1.80 24.43 -5.39
C LYS A 112 -2.27 24.54 -3.93
N LYS A 113 -3.16 25.49 -3.65
CA LYS A 113 -3.79 25.67 -2.33
C LYS A 113 -4.96 24.73 -2.11
N GLY A 114 -5.34 24.56 -0.84
CA GLY A 114 -6.54 23.86 -0.40
C GLY A 114 -6.32 22.39 -0.03
N LYS A 115 -7.41 21.63 0.05
CA LYS A 115 -7.41 20.23 0.50
C LYS A 115 -6.98 19.30 -0.63
N LEU A 116 -5.79 18.74 -0.51
CA LEU A 116 -5.14 17.85 -1.45
C LEU A 116 -4.90 16.47 -0.83
N LYS A 117 -4.43 15.55 -1.66
CA LYS A 117 -3.97 14.22 -1.27
C LYS A 117 -2.57 14.00 -1.80
N LEU A 118 -1.70 13.56 -0.91
CA LEU A 118 -0.55 12.75 -1.28
C LEU A 118 -1.09 11.36 -1.61
N ASP A 119 -0.98 10.95 -2.87
CA ASP A 119 -1.46 9.65 -3.36
C ASP A 119 -0.35 9.02 -4.19
N GLY A 120 -0.07 7.76 -3.91
CA GLY A 120 1.11 7.09 -4.42
C GLY A 120 1.08 5.59 -4.16
N TYR A 121 2.18 4.94 -4.49
CA TYR A 121 2.40 3.54 -4.12
C TYR A 121 3.87 3.26 -3.90
N ILE A 122 4.15 2.32 -3.03
CA ILE A 122 5.47 1.72 -2.84
C ILE A 122 5.53 0.48 -3.71
N SER A 123 6.65 0.28 -4.40
CA SER A 123 6.97 -0.92 -5.17
C SER A 123 8.23 -1.55 -4.59
N ASP A 124 8.09 -2.72 -3.98
CA ASP A 124 9.18 -3.53 -3.48
C ASP A 124 9.42 -4.70 -4.44
N GLN A 125 10.62 -4.79 -4.98
CA GLN A 125 11.00 -5.72 -6.04
C GLN A 125 12.18 -6.55 -5.59
N VAL A 126 12.00 -7.86 -5.56
CA VAL A 126 13.06 -8.83 -5.31
C VAL A 126 13.40 -9.53 -6.63
N ILE A 127 14.65 -9.41 -7.04
CA ILE A 127 15.22 -10.07 -8.21
C ILE A 127 16.02 -11.25 -7.71
N LEU A 128 15.51 -12.45 -7.99
CA LEU A 128 16.18 -13.72 -7.70
C LEU A 128 16.96 -14.12 -8.95
N ASP A 129 18.29 -14.00 -8.87
CA ASP A 129 19.14 -14.25 -10.03
C ASP A 129 19.36 -15.75 -10.24
N SER A 130 19.31 -16.21 -11.49
CA SER A 130 19.42 -17.63 -11.85
C SER A 130 18.46 -18.54 -11.05
N PHE A 131 17.25 -18.04 -10.74
CA PHE A 131 16.25 -18.77 -9.96
C PHE A 131 15.80 -20.06 -10.65
N TYR A 132 15.72 -20.04 -11.98
CA TYR A 132 15.32 -21.19 -12.77
C TYR A 132 16.54 -22.04 -13.20
N PRO A 133 16.38 -23.36 -13.37
CA PRO A 133 17.49 -24.25 -13.76
C PRO A 133 18.15 -23.90 -15.10
N ASN A 134 17.47 -23.15 -15.97
CA ASN A 134 17.99 -22.67 -17.25
C ASN A 134 18.82 -21.37 -17.12
N GLY A 135 18.99 -20.83 -15.91
CA GLY A 135 19.72 -19.59 -15.65
C GLY A 135 18.86 -18.33 -15.66
N ASP A 136 17.55 -18.43 -15.93
CA ASP A 136 16.68 -17.25 -15.95
C ASP A 136 16.43 -16.70 -14.54
N SER A 137 16.35 -15.38 -14.45
CA SER A 137 16.00 -14.67 -13.22
C SER A 137 14.48 -14.62 -13.01
N ARG A 138 14.05 -14.48 -11.75
CA ARG A 138 12.65 -14.24 -11.39
C ARG A 138 12.52 -12.90 -10.66
N ILE A 139 11.54 -12.09 -11.05
CA ILE A 139 11.19 -10.87 -10.33
C ILE A 139 9.90 -11.10 -9.54
N ILE A 140 9.95 -10.81 -8.24
CA ILE A 140 8.80 -10.79 -7.35
C ILE A 140 8.54 -9.33 -6.99
N THR A 141 7.35 -8.84 -7.33
CA THR A 141 6.96 -7.45 -7.07
C THR A 141 5.80 -7.40 -6.10
N HIS A 142 5.93 -6.58 -5.08
CA HIS A 142 4.84 -6.24 -4.17
C HIS A 142 4.59 -4.73 -4.19
N GLU A 143 3.31 -4.36 -4.15
CA GLU A 143 2.91 -2.98 -4.25
C GLU A 143 1.86 -2.65 -3.22
N VAL A 144 2.10 -1.55 -2.50
CA VAL A 144 1.19 -1.03 -1.49
C VAL A 144 0.84 0.40 -1.84
N ARG A 145 -0.45 0.71 -1.89
CA ARG A 145 -0.89 2.09 -2.08
C ARG A 145 -0.73 2.87 -0.78
N ILE A 146 -0.22 4.10 -0.90
CA ILE A 146 -0.14 5.05 0.19
C ILE A 146 -1.03 6.26 -0.08
N ILE A 147 -1.70 6.77 0.95
CA ILE A 147 -2.55 7.95 0.84
C ILE A 147 -2.46 8.79 2.12
N LYS A 148 -2.29 10.10 1.99
CA LYS A 148 -2.41 11.05 3.10
C LYS A 148 -3.14 12.31 2.66
N ASP A 149 -4.13 12.74 3.44
CA ASP A 149 -4.81 14.01 3.22
C ASP A 149 -3.93 15.16 3.74
N ILE A 150 -3.84 16.24 2.96
CA ILE A 150 -3.02 17.42 3.25
C ILE A 150 -3.82 18.69 2.97
N GLU A 151 -3.64 19.72 3.79
CA GLU A 151 -4.17 21.06 3.56
C GLU A 151 -3.02 22.03 3.26
N VAL A 152 -3.08 22.67 2.09
CA VAL A 152 -2.07 23.65 1.66
C VAL A 152 -2.59 25.05 1.92
N ILE A 153 -1.92 25.76 2.83
CA ILE A 153 -2.26 27.11 3.31
C ILE A 153 -1.26 28.15 2.77
N GLU A 154 -1.54 29.44 2.98
CA GLU A 154 -0.64 30.55 2.61
C GLU A 154 0.64 30.61 3.45
#